data_AF-A0A953R7Q6-F1
#
_entry.id   AF-A0A953R7Q6-F1
#
_cell.length_a   1.000
_cell.length_b   1.000
_cell.length_c   1.000
_cell.angle_alpha   90.00
_cell.angle_beta   90.00
_cell.angle_gamma   90.00
#
_symmetry.space_group_name_H-M   'P 1'
#
loop_
_entity.id
_entity.type
_entity.pdbx_description
1 polymer ?
#
loop_
_entity_poly.entity_id
_entity_poly.type
_entity_poly.pdbx_seq_one_letter_code
_entity_poly.pdbx_strand_id
1 'polypeptide(L)'
;MAENLLDLLPRRLRPRFEGLGSYVTSVLDEEFPDRRVGKDELDAVQFVAFVGALDQFLRDGTTTASQAVDAFASLGVGGFRVGSQHLSGRNEAVMRGAKLSERLRRSIRDRRLLALLEHRPSLRQLVVECSRIVIGA
;
A
#
# COMPACT_ATOMS: atom_id res chain seq x y z
N MET A 1 -2.98 -18.44 19.65
CA MET A 1 -4.15 -17.63 19.26
C MET A 1 -3.62 -16.45 18.47
N ALA A 2 -3.79 -16.43 17.16
CA ALA A 2 -3.36 -15.28 16.35
C ALA A 2 -4.24 -14.10 16.73
N GLU A 3 -3.65 -13.01 17.23
CA GLU A 3 -4.35 -11.74 17.38
C GLU A 3 -4.97 -11.37 16.04
N ASN A 4 -6.28 -11.08 16.04
CA ASN A 4 -6.97 -10.66 14.84
C ASN A 4 -6.35 -9.34 14.40
N LEU A 5 -5.73 -9.32 13.22
CA LEU A 5 -5.01 -8.15 12.71
C LEU A 5 -5.90 -6.88 12.66
N LEU A 6 -7.22 -7.07 12.51
CA LEU A 6 -8.23 -6.01 12.60
C LEU A 6 -8.18 -5.24 13.93
N ASP A 7 -7.84 -5.92 15.02
CA ASP A 7 -7.82 -5.33 16.36
C ASP A 7 -6.63 -4.38 16.54
N LEU A 8 -5.52 -4.64 15.84
CA LEU A 8 -4.33 -3.80 15.82
C LEU A 8 -4.48 -2.59 14.88
N LEU A 9 -5.44 -2.61 13.96
CA LEU A 9 -5.65 -1.51 13.02
C LEU A 9 -6.40 -0.34 13.68
N PRO A 10 -5.94 0.91 13.44
CA PRO A 10 -6.70 2.10 13.80
C PRO A 10 -8.13 2.02 13.27
N ARG A 11 -9.13 2.37 14.10
CA ARG A 11 -10.56 2.25 13.76
C ARG A 11 -10.94 2.83 12.39
N ARG A 12 -10.26 3.90 11.96
CA ARG A 12 -10.50 4.58 10.67
C ARG A 12 -10.06 3.78 9.45
N LEU A 13 -9.18 2.79 9.62
CA LEU A 13 -8.65 1.96 8.54
C LEU A 13 -9.38 0.61 8.42
N ARG A 14 -10.08 0.17 9.46
CA ARG A 14 -10.79 -1.12 9.49
C ARG A 14 -11.75 -1.29 8.30
N PRO A 15 -12.63 -0.33 7.96
CA PRO A 15 -13.57 -0.52 6.85
C PRO A 15 -12.87 -0.69 5.50
N ARG A 16 -11.74 -0.01 5.29
CA ARG A 16 -10.94 -0.14 4.06
C ARG A 16 -10.23 -1.48 3.99
N PHE A 17 -9.75 -1.97 5.11
CA PHE A 17 -9.14 -3.29 5.21
C PHE A 17 -10.17 -4.39 4.96
N GLU A 18 -11.34 -4.32 5.59
CA GLU A 18 -12.44 -5.27 5.39
C GLU A 18 -12.92 -5.30 3.93
N GLY A 19 -13.14 -4.14 3.31
CA GLY A 19 -13.52 -4.07 1.89
C GLY A 19 -12.47 -4.66 0.95
N LEU A 20 -11.18 -4.53 1.30
CA LEU A 20 -10.10 -5.20 0.56
C LEU A 20 -10.17 -6.72 0.72
N GLY A 21 -10.57 -7.23 1.89
CA GLY A 21 -10.73 -8.66 2.14
C GLY A 21 -11.70 -9.32 1.16
N SER A 22 -12.88 -8.73 0.97
CA SER A 22 -13.85 -9.22 -0.01
C SER A 22 -13.29 -9.26 -1.42
N TYR A 23 -12.54 -8.22 -1.82
CA TYR A 23 -11.88 -8.19 -3.14
C TYR A 23 -10.81 -9.28 -3.27
N VAL A 24 -9.97 -9.46 -2.25
CA VAL A 24 -8.93 -10.50 -2.23
C VAL A 24 -9.56 -11.88 -2.36
N THR A 25 -10.63 -12.17 -1.60
CA THR A 25 -11.37 -13.43 -1.70
C THR A 25 -11.85 -13.66 -3.13
N SER A 26 -12.52 -12.69 -3.76
CA SER A 26 -12.99 -12.84 -5.14
C SER A 26 -11.85 -13.11 -6.13
N VAL A 27 -10.70 -12.45 -5.99
CA VAL A 27 -9.54 -12.68 -6.87
C VAL A 27 -8.95 -14.09 -6.66
N LEU A 28 -8.90 -14.58 -5.42
CA LEU A 28 -8.38 -15.91 -5.12
C LEU A 28 -9.33 -17.01 -5.59
N ASP A 29 -10.64 -16.81 -5.45
CA ASP A 29 -11.66 -17.74 -5.95
C ASP A 29 -11.61 -17.85 -7.49
N GLU A 30 -11.29 -16.76 -8.19
CA GLU A 30 -11.08 -16.77 -9.64
C GLU A 30 -9.78 -17.46 -10.06
N GLU A 31 -8.66 -17.19 -9.36
CA GLU A 31 -7.33 -17.70 -9.74
C GLU A 31 -7.14 -19.16 -9.33
N PHE A 32 -7.79 -19.61 -8.24
CA PHE A 32 -7.66 -20.96 -7.68
C PHE A 32 -9.04 -21.59 -7.36
N PRO A 33 -9.91 -21.81 -8.35
CA PRO A 33 -11.30 -22.26 -8.12
C PRO A 33 -11.38 -23.61 -7.40
N ASP A 34 -10.39 -24.48 -7.59
CA ASP A 34 -10.36 -25.84 -7.03
C ASP A 34 -9.63 -25.91 -5.67
N ARG A 35 -9.08 -24.80 -5.17
CA ARG A 35 -8.31 -24.77 -3.92
C ARG A 35 -9.06 -23.98 -2.85
N ARG A 36 -9.26 -24.61 -1.70
CA ARG A 36 -9.77 -23.92 -0.52
C ARG A 36 -8.63 -23.16 0.17
N VAL A 37 -8.65 -21.83 0.07
CA VAL A 37 -7.70 -20.96 0.77
C VAL A 37 -8.04 -20.92 2.26
N GLY A 38 -7.06 -21.21 3.11
CA GLY A 38 -7.19 -21.14 4.55
C GLY A 38 -7.32 -19.69 5.03
N LYS A 39 -7.92 -19.49 6.20
CA LYS A 39 -8.07 -18.14 6.78
C LYS A 39 -6.72 -17.44 6.97
N ASP A 40 -5.71 -18.15 7.46
CA ASP A 40 -4.38 -17.59 7.69
C ASP A 40 -3.69 -17.17 6.38
N GLU A 41 -3.88 -17.94 5.29
CA GLU A 41 -3.39 -17.61 3.96
C GLU A 41 -4.09 -16.35 3.40
N LEU A 42 -5.42 -16.29 3.55
CA LEU A 42 -6.22 -15.13 3.15
C LEU A 42 -5.81 -13.87 3.90
N ASP A 43 -5.69 -13.96 5.23
CA ASP A 43 -5.29 -12.84 6.09
C ASP A 43 -3.88 -12.33 5.72
N ALA A 44 -2.95 -13.24 5.40
CA ALA A 44 -1.61 -12.89 4.95
C ALA A 44 -1.61 -12.18 3.59
N VAL A 45 -2.32 -12.70 2.59
CA VAL A 45 -2.43 -12.07 1.26
C VAL A 45 -3.12 -10.70 1.37
N GLN A 46 -4.19 -10.59 2.16
CA GLN A 46 -4.91 -9.34 2.40
C GLN A 46 -4.01 -8.30 3.08
N PHE A 47 -3.21 -8.71 4.07
CA PHE A 47 -2.28 -7.82 4.74
C PHE A 47 -1.24 -7.25 3.77
N VAL A 48 -0.62 -8.10 2.95
CA VAL A 48 0.38 -7.65 1.97
C VAL A 48 -0.26 -6.76 0.91
N ALA A 49 -1.44 -7.11 0.42
CA ALA A 49 -2.20 -6.29 -0.53
C ALA A 49 -2.52 -4.92 0.07
N PHE A 50 -2.89 -4.85 1.35
CA PHE A 50 -3.15 -3.61 2.06
C PHE A 50 -1.90 -2.75 2.19
N VAL A 51 -0.78 -3.35 2.61
CA VAL A 51 0.50 -2.63 2.72
C VAL A 51 0.96 -2.11 1.36
N GLY A 52 0.81 -2.91 0.30
CA GLY A 52 1.16 -2.48 -1.07
C GLY A 52 0.28 -1.36 -1.59
N ALA A 53 -1.02 -1.40 -1.32
CA ALA A 53 -1.94 -0.32 -1.68
C ALA A 53 -1.57 0.99 -0.94
N LEU A 54 -1.25 0.92 0.35
CA LEU A 54 -0.81 2.08 1.12
C LEU A 54 0.54 2.61 0.63
N ASP A 55 1.48 1.73 0.35
CA ASP A 55 2.80 2.09 -0.20
C ASP A 55 2.65 2.88 -1.50
N GLN A 56 1.87 2.36 -2.44
CA GLN A 56 1.62 3.01 -3.72
C GLN A 56 0.94 4.37 -3.52
N PHE A 57 -0.13 4.43 -2.72
CA PHE A 57 -0.83 5.68 -2.42
C PHE A 57 0.11 6.77 -1.87
N LEU A 58 1.02 6.40 -0.96
CA LEU A 58 1.97 7.34 -0.35
C LEU A 58 3.04 7.81 -1.34
N ARG A 59 3.53 6.92 -2.22
CA ARG A 59 4.50 7.25 -3.26
C ARG A 59 3.88 8.16 -4.32
N ASP A 60 2.64 7.88 -4.73
CA ASP A 60 1.91 8.68 -5.71
C ASP A 60 1.57 10.06 -5.15
N GLY A 61 1.18 10.14 -3.87
CA GLY A 61 0.99 11.41 -3.16
C GLY A 61 2.27 12.26 -3.11
N THR A 62 3.42 11.63 -2.84
CA THR A 62 4.72 12.34 -2.84
C THR A 62 5.12 12.81 -4.23
N THR A 63 4.89 11.98 -5.25
CA THR A 63 5.19 12.30 -6.66
C THR A 63 4.34 13.50 -7.10
N THR A 64 3.03 13.45 -6.85
CA THR A 64 2.10 14.53 -7.16
C THR A 64 2.45 15.82 -6.42
N ALA A 65 2.76 15.73 -5.12
CA ALA A 65 3.17 16.90 -4.33
C ALA A 65 4.46 17.53 -4.88
N SER A 66 5.43 16.71 -5.27
CA SER A 66 6.70 17.16 -5.86
C SER A 66 6.47 17.86 -7.21
N GLN A 67 5.67 17.24 -8.09
CA GLN A 67 5.31 17.80 -9.39
C GLN A 67 4.55 19.12 -9.25
N ALA A 68 3.62 19.22 -8.31
CA ALA A 68 2.90 20.46 -8.03
C ALA A 68 3.87 21.57 -7.61
N VAL A 69 4.80 21.29 -6.69
CA VAL A 69 5.81 22.26 -6.26
C VAL A 69 6.67 22.70 -7.44
N ASP A 70 7.11 21.79 -8.30
CA ASP A 70 7.94 22.11 -9.46
C ASP A 70 7.18 22.98 -10.47
N ALA A 71 5.90 22.67 -10.72
CA ALA A 71 5.04 23.46 -11.59
C ALA A 71 4.86 24.88 -11.05
N PHE A 72 4.59 25.06 -9.76
CA PHE A 72 4.50 26.38 -9.14
C PHE A 72 5.83 27.13 -9.17
N ALA A 73 6.95 26.45 -8.93
CA ALA A 73 8.28 27.05 -9.00
C ALA A 73 8.60 27.58 -10.40
N SER A 74 8.16 26.88 -11.46
CA SER A 74 8.31 27.33 -12.85
C SER A 74 7.56 28.65 -13.15
N LEU A 75 6.54 28.97 -12.35
CA LEU A 75 5.78 30.22 -12.41
C LEU A 75 6.31 31.30 -11.46
N GLY A 76 7.46 31.08 -10.83
CA GLY A 76 8.06 31.99 -9.84
C GLY A 76 7.45 31.88 -8.44
N VAL A 77 6.62 30.87 -8.17
CA VAL A 77 6.00 30.64 -6.86
C VAL A 77 6.83 29.64 -6.06
N GLY A 78 7.48 30.10 -4.99
CA GLY A 78 8.38 29.27 -4.16
C GLY A 78 7.71 28.15 -3.33
N GLY A 79 6.38 28.13 -3.27
CA GLY A 79 5.60 27.12 -2.57
C GLY A 79 4.13 27.50 -2.40
N PHE A 80 3.33 26.56 -1.91
CA PHE A 80 1.89 26.75 -1.69
C PHE A 80 1.43 26.10 -0.38
N ARG A 81 0.19 26.35 0.04
CA ARG A 81 -0.38 25.75 1.27
C ARG A 81 -1.54 24.84 0.92
N VAL A 82 -1.61 23.69 1.62
CA VAL A 82 -2.75 22.77 1.59
C VAL A 82 -3.15 22.50 3.04
N GLY A 83 -4.31 23.02 3.44
CA GLY A 83 -4.73 23.01 4.85
C GLY A 83 -3.69 23.71 5.73
N SER A 84 -3.20 22.99 6.76
CA SER A 84 -2.18 23.51 7.67
C SER A 84 -0.74 23.37 7.17
N GLN A 85 -0.51 22.63 6.07
CA GLN A 85 0.83 22.30 5.59
C GLN A 85 1.30 23.29 4.53
N HIS A 86 2.59 23.64 4.56
CA HIS A 86 3.26 24.40 3.51
C HIS A 86 4.16 23.49 2.68
N LEU A 87 3.94 23.46 1.37
CA LEU A 87 4.67 22.63 0.43
C LEU A 87 5.61 23.54 -0.37
N SER A 88 6.91 23.27 -0.25
CA SER A 88 7.96 24.00 -0.94
C SER A 88 9.17 23.09 -1.14
N GLY A 89 9.86 23.26 -2.28
CA GLY A 89 10.96 22.39 -2.71
C GLY A 89 10.70 20.89 -2.49
N ARG A 90 11.60 20.26 -1.72
CA ARG A 90 11.47 18.87 -1.23
C ARG A 90 11.44 18.82 0.29
N ASN A 91 10.69 19.73 0.90
CA ASN A 91 10.56 19.80 2.35
C ASN A 91 9.87 18.56 2.96
N GLU A 92 9.77 18.51 4.28
CA GLU A 92 9.19 17.36 4.98
C GLU A 92 7.73 17.08 4.60
N ALA A 93 6.92 18.12 4.37
CA ALA A 93 5.52 17.95 3.99
C ALA A 93 5.38 17.27 2.62
N VAL A 94 6.24 17.64 1.66
CA VAL A 94 6.30 17.03 0.32
C VAL A 94 6.78 15.58 0.40
N MET A 95 7.84 15.33 1.16
CA MET A 95 8.50 14.02 1.23
C MET A 95 7.88 13.03 2.22
N ARG A 96 6.83 13.44 2.94
CA ARG A 96 6.21 12.65 4.01
C ARG A 96 5.75 11.28 3.54
N GLY A 97 5.11 11.22 2.38
CA GLY A 97 4.62 9.96 1.82
C GLY A 97 5.75 8.97 1.56
N ALA A 98 6.84 9.41 0.92
CA ALA A 98 8.01 8.58 0.68
C ALA A 98 8.62 8.03 1.97
N LYS A 99 8.77 8.86 3.01
CA LYS A 99 9.27 8.40 4.32
C LYS A 99 8.36 7.34 4.96
N LEU A 100 7.04 7.50 4.85
CA LEU A 100 6.08 6.54 5.40
C LEU A 100 6.06 5.25 4.60
N SER A 101 6.09 5.33 3.28
CA SER A 101 6.20 4.18 2.36
C SER A 101 7.46 3.36 2.67
N GLU A 102 8.61 4.00 2.85
CA GLU A 102 9.85 3.31 3.21
C GLU A 102 9.73 2.57 4.55
N ARG A 103 9.10 3.18 5.56
CA ARG A 103 8.86 2.53 6.86
C ARG A 103 7.91 1.34 6.74
N LEU A 104 6.86 1.46 5.92
CA LEU A 104 5.95 0.34 5.66
C LEU A 104 6.68 -0.82 5.00
N ARG A 105 7.49 -0.56 3.97
CA ARG A 105 8.30 -1.59 3.30
C ARG A 105 9.23 -2.32 4.28
N ARG A 106 9.87 -1.61 5.20
CA ARG A 106 10.74 -2.21 6.24
C ARG A 106 10.00 -3.12 7.22
N SER A 107 8.66 -3.05 7.31
CA SER A 107 7.87 -3.98 8.12
C SER A 107 7.71 -5.35 7.47
N ILE A 108 7.89 -5.46 6.15
CA ILE A 108 7.85 -6.72 5.40
C ILE A 108 9.23 -7.37 5.47
N ARG A 109 9.31 -8.54 6.11
CA ARG A 109 10.56 -9.30 6.25
C ARG A 109 10.87 -10.22 5.07
N ASP A 110 9.84 -10.70 4.36
CA ASP A 110 10.03 -11.58 3.19
C ASP A 110 10.52 -10.75 1.99
N ARG A 111 11.72 -11.06 1.49
CA ARG A 111 12.35 -10.38 0.36
C ARG A 111 11.56 -10.55 -0.95
N ARG A 112 10.88 -11.67 -1.15
CA ARG A 112 10.08 -11.94 -2.35
C ARG A 112 8.88 -10.99 -2.38
N LEU A 113 8.20 -10.84 -1.24
CA LEU A 113 7.09 -9.89 -1.10
C LEU A 113 7.56 -8.45 -1.23
N LEU A 114 8.73 -8.10 -0.68
CA LEU A 114 9.32 -6.77 -0.84
C LEU A 114 9.57 -6.44 -2.33
N ALA A 115 10.14 -7.39 -3.08
CA ALA A 115 10.42 -7.23 -4.51
C ALA A 115 9.13 -6.97 -5.33
N LEU A 116 8.01 -7.63 -4.99
CA LEU A 116 6.73 -7.35 -5.62
C LEU A 116 6.31 -5.88 -5.50
N LEU A 117 6.55 -5.27 -4.34
CA LEU A 117 6.19 -3.86 -4.12
C LEU A 117 7.10 -2.87 -4.86
N GLU A 118 8.27 -3.28 -5.32
CA GLU A 118 9.17 -2.42 -6.09
C GLU A 118 8.64 -2.14 -7.49
N HIS A 119 7.99 -3.13 -8.10
CA HIS A 119 7.50 -3.08 -9.49
C HIS A 119 6.16 -2.35 -9.68
N ARG A 120 5.56 -1.80 -8.61
CA ARG A 120 4.25 -1.12 -8.64
C ARG A 120 3.14 -1.92 -9.38
N PRO A 121 2.94 -3.20 -9.03
CA PRO A 121 1.88 -3.99 -9.65
C PRO A 121 0.51 -3.39 -9.38
N SER A 122 -0.45 -3.65 -10.26
CA SER A 122 -1.86 -3.43 -9.94
C SER A 122 -2.27 -4.23 -8.70
N LEU A 123 -3.32 -3.81 -8.01
CA LEU A 123 -3.79 -4.51 -6.81
C LEU A 123 -4.12 -5.99 -7.10
N ARG A 124 -4.74 -6.30 -8.24
CA ARG A 124 -4.99 -7.69 -8.68
C ARG A 124 -3.70 -8.47 -8.82
N GLN A 125 -2.71 -7.92 -9.54
CA GLN A 125 -1.42 -8.57 -9.72
C GLN A 125 -0.71 -8.79 -8.38
N LEU A 126 -0.76 -7.81 -7.47
CA LEU A 126 -0.19 -7.95 -6.14
C LEU A 126 -0.83 -9.10 -5.36
N VAL A 127 -2.16 -9.22 -5.40
CA VAL A 127 -2.89 -10.34 -4.76
C VAL A 127 -2.46 -11.67 -5.36
N VAL A 128 -2.44 -11.79 -6.69
CA VAL A 128 -2.06 -13.03 -7.38
C VAL A 128 -0.61 -13.42 -7.09
N GLU A 129 0.35 -12.51 -7.27
CA GLU A 129 1.77 -12.84 -7.04
C GLU A 129 2.06 -13.11 -5.55
N CYS A 130 1.42 -12.37 -4.63
CA CYS A 130 1.53 -12.64 -3.21
C CYS A 130 0.95 -14.02 -2.87
N SER A 131 -0.18 -14.38 -3.46
CA SER A 131 -0.81 -15.67 -3.22
C SER A 131 0.10 -16.82 -3.64
N ARG A 132 0.76 -16.75 -4.81
CA ARG A 132 1.76 -17.77 -5.23
C ARG A 132 2.88 -17.95 -4.22
N ILE A 133 3.38 -16.85 -3.63
CA ILE A 133 4.44 -16.87 -2.63
C ILE A 133 4.00 -17.46 -1.29
N VAL A 134 2.79 -17.11 -0.82
CA VAL A 134 2.26 -17.48 0.50
C VAL A 134 1.63 -18.87 0.50
N ILE A 135 0.88 -19.18 -0.55
CA ILE A 135 0.06 -20.39 -0.72
C ILE A 135 0.90 -21.53 -1.34
N GLY A 136 2.05 -21.21 -1.94
CA GLY A 136 2.96 -22.18 -2.54
C GLY A 136 2.39 -22.83 -3.80
N ALA A 137 1.86 -22.01 -4.70
CA ALA A 137 1.47 -22.42 -6.05
C ALA A 137 2.60 -22.10 -7.03
#